data_AF-A0A2A2JVU1-F1
#
_entry.id   AF-A0A2A2JVU1-F1
#
_cell.length_a   1.000
_cell.length_b   1.000
_cell.length_c   1.000
_cell.angle_alpha   90.00
_cell.angle_beta   90.00
_cell.angle_gamma   90.00
#
_symmetry.space_group_name_H-M   'P 1'
#
loop_
_entity.id
_entity.type
_entity.pdbx_description
1 polymer ?
#
loop_
_entity_poly.entity_id
_entity_poly.type
_entity_poly.pdbx_seq_one_letter_code
_entity_poly.pdbx_strand_id
1 'polypeptide(L)'
;MWVEAKNLCGRVEAFRPGEGEETEAKLIRQTEPCLWRLKNITKNPPRDATSKLKAGSSIEIDGVSVAVDATLVEEAAILSNIFSINDSHAVELLLSGESERLHYDLNRGLLAVACYYDAHRMLAEILRRILSWDREATTRTMRRFVKENFVNREIFKHLLMIQEQFTVASEFHTLMNPQVNGLGGARHQSILRNLIEEIRSLTGECVYLLAQYDPDQIKMFLSELYPKLKSFPIGEKLSTSNMVVWICVIRLTSSDFLTQVPNASSVLMDMVQEIRDETAWSDQSICGTVQLACAVSFRALAASPADHLTTETISFDVNRVLDRAVRNMCFHFLRLGIIGSEAFKQTATNSYVVNRLLTQIILHFPAKLIEIERNGEDELQCLDEMISRKQQATAFLHYEHFLRCIADLFMQFQDPTCPIDVKQVILNASIAYSSSLELCRFVERARLDLHMVHCIAYLDMLTAICLTQENAAFIFHVFNVDMVDTGFSWDRVMMALRDYAKFYRMNVTSAESISQTGLD
;
A
#
# COMPACT_ATOMS: atom_id res chain seq x y z
N MET A 1 -9.64 1.99 29.78
CA MET A 1 -8.62 1.70 28.75
C MET A 1 -9.14 0.74 27.69
N TRP A 2 -9.24 -0.57 27.95
CA TRP A 2 -9.70 -1.55 26.95
C TRP A 2 -11.22 -1.52 26.82
N VAL A 3 -11.95 -1.52 27.93
CA VAL A 3 -13.42 -1.46 27.93
C VAL A 3 -13.91 -0.18 27.25
N GLU A 4 -13.27 0.94 27.58
CA GLU A 4 -13.54 2.24 26.97
C GLU A 4 -13.32 2.21 25.44
N ALA A 5 -12.19 1.67 24.98
CA ALA A 5 -11.88 1.56 23.55
C ALA A 5 -12.86 0.62 22.83
N LYS A 6 -13.22 -0.51 23.45
CA LYS A 6 -14.20 -1.48 22.94
C LYS A 6 -15.59 -0.86 22.78
N ASN A 7 -16.05 -0.13 23.80
CA ASN A 7 -17.34 0.55 23.80
C ASN A 7 -17.40 1.65 22.74
N LEU A 8 -16.34 2.46 22.58
CA LEU A 8 -16.28 3.47 21.53
C LEU A 8 -16.20 2.84 20.14
N CYS A 9 -15.41 1.78 19.97
CA CYS A 9 -15.29 1.05 18.71
C CYS A 9 -16.66 0.56 18.26
N GLY A 10 -17.41 -0.16 19.13
CA GLY A 10 -18.75 -0.63 18.79
C GLY A 10 -19.73 0.48 18.39
N ARG A 11 -19.62 1.67 18.99
CA ARG A 11 -20.45 2.84 18.61
C ARG A 11 -20.08 3.40 17.24
N VAL A 12 -18.78 3.53 16.96
CA VAL A 12 -18.26 4.00 15.67
C VAL A 12 -18.57 3.00 14.56
N GLU A 13 -18.56 1.70 14.87
CA GLU A 13 -18.95 0.63 13.94
C GLU A 13 -20.45 0.63 13.62
N ALA A 14 -21.29 0.93 14.61
CA ALA A 14 -22.73 1.03 14.43
C ALA A 14 -23.15 2.32 13.70
N PHE A 15 -22.36 3.39 13.83
CA PHE A 15 -22.66 4.68 13.22
C PHE A 15 -22.68 4.63 11.68
N ARG A 16 -23.62 5.34 11.08
CA ARG A 16 -23.66 5.59 9.63
C ARG A 16 -23.63 7.11 9.37
N PRO A 17 -22.73 7.62 8.52
CA PRO A 17 -22.77 9.01 8.08
C PRO A 17 -24.14 9.38 7.50
N GLY A 18 -24.64 10.58 7.81
CA GLY A 18 -25.93 11.07 7.31
C GLY A 18 -27.14 10.78 8.21
N GLU A 19 -26.95 10.18 9.40
CA GLU A 19 -28.02 9.92 10.38
C GLU A 19 -28.56 11.18 11.11
N GLY A 20 -28.05 12.37 10.77
CA GLY A 20 -28.54 13.66 11.29
C GLY A 20 -27.65 14.29 12.37
N GLU A 21 -27.85 15.59 12.62
CA GLU A 21 -26.99 16.40 13.50
C GLU A 21 -26.96 15.92 14.96
N GLU A 22 -28.09 15.45 15.50
CA GLU A 22 -28.16 14.99 16.89
C GLU A 22 -27.34 13.72 17.12
N THR A 23 -27.44 12.76 16.20
CA THR A 23 -26.68 11.49 16.24
C THR A 23 -25.18 11.76 16.14
N GLU A 24 -24.77 12.62 15.22
CA GLU A 24 -23.37 13.03 15.07
C GLU A 24 -22.85 13.79 16.29
N ALA A 25 -23.63 14.72 16.85
CA ALA A 25 -23.25 15.44 18.06
C ALA A 25 -23.11 14.50 19.28
N LYS A 26 -23.98 13.49 19.39
CA LYS A 26 -23.89 12.46 20.42
C LYS A 26 -22.60 11.65 20.27
N LEU A 27 -22.24 11.25 19.05
CA LEU A 27 -21.01 10.51 18.79
C LEU A 27 -19.76 11.35 19.12
N ILE A 28 -19.76 12.64 18.79
CA ILE A 28 -18.68 13.57 19.17
C ILE A 28 -18.48 13.57 20.69
N ARG A 29 -19.55 13.80 21.47
CA ARG A 29 -19.49 13.78 22.95
C ARG A 29 -18.98 12.46 23.51
N GLN A 30 -19.31 11.34 22.86
CA GLN A 30 -18.84 10.01 23.25
C GLN A 30 -17.37 9.76 22.87
N THR A 31 -16.84 10.49 21.88
CA THR A 31 -15.45 10.38 21.42
C THR A 31 -14.50 11.26 22.23
N GLU A 32 -14.99 12.39 22.76
CA GLU A 32 -14.21 13.37 23.54
C GLU A 32 -13.35 12.75 24.66
N PRO A 33 -13.85 11.83 25.51
CA PRO A 33 -13.04 11.22 26.59
C PRO A 33 -11.82 10.44 26.07
N CYS A 34 -11.97 9.80 24.91
CA CYS A 34 -10.90 8.99 24.30
C CYS A 34 -9.97 9.79 23.38
N LEU A 35 -10.26 11.08 23.18
CA LEU A 35 -9.64 11.90 22.15
C LEU A 35 -8.12 11.94 22.25
N TRP A 36 -7.57 12.06 23.46
CA TRP A 36 -6.12 12.06 23.65
C TRP A 36 -5.46 10.78 23.12
N ARG A 37 -6.08 9.62 23.41
CA ARG A 37 -5.56 8.30 23.00
C ARG A 37 -5.71 8.08 21.49
N LEU A 38 -6.78 8.58 20.88
CA LEU A 38 -6.95 8.57 19.42
C LEU A 38 -5.89 9.43 18.70
N LYS A 39 -5.48 10.56 19.30
CA LYS A 39 -4.40 11.39 18.75
C LYS A 39 -2.99 10.81 19.00
N ASN A 40 -2.87 9.89 19.97
CA ASN A 40 -1.60 9.33 20.43
C ASN A 40 -1.66 7.80 20.48
N ILE A 41 -2.08 7.16 19.38
CA ILE A 41 -2.15 5.69 19.27
C ILE A 41 -0.79 5.07 19.66
N THR A 42 -0.79 3.93 20.34
CA THR A 42 0.39 3.26 20.93
C THR A 42 1.10 4.02 22.05
N LYS A 43 0.64 5.20 22.46
CA LYS A 43 1.15 5.93 23.64
C LYS A 43 0.11 5.89 24.77
N ASN A 44 0.61 6.12 25.98
CA ASN A 44 -0.19 6.15 27.18
C ASN A 44 -0.15 7.54 27.84
N PRO A 45 -1.25 8.00 28.46
CA PRO A 45 -1.24 9.24 29.22
C PRO A 45 -0.18 9.19 30.33
N PRO A 46 0.40 10.34 30.74
CA PRO A 46 1.36 10.38 31.83
C PRO A 46 0.82 9.73 33.11
N ARG A 47 1.69 9.01 33.81
CA ARG A 47 1.30 8.33 35.06
C ARG A 47 1.01 9.36 36.16
N ASP A 48 -0.11 9.19 36.84
CA ASP A 48 -0.43 9.99 38.02
C ASP A 48 0.36 9.47 39.23
N ALA A 49 1.37 10.25 39.64
CA ALA A 49 2.25 9.94 40.76
C ALA A 49 1.54 9.90 42.13
N THR A 50 0.32 10.41 42.23
CA THR A 50 -0.44 10.48 43.48
C THR A 50 -1.35 9.27 43.71
N SER A 51 -1.68 8.52 42.66
CA SER A 51 -2.62 7.40 42.68
C SER A 51 -1.93 6.03 42.85
N LYS A 52 -1.25 5.81 43.98
CA LYS A 52 -0.67 4.49 44.27
C LYS A 52 -1.74 3.51 44.76
N LEU A 53 -1.86 2.38 44.09
CA LEU A 53 -2.74 1.29 44.50
C LEU A 53 -2.38 0.76 45.90
N LYS A 54 -3.39 0.48 46.73
CA LYS A 54 -3.23 -0.17 48.05
C LYS A 54 -4.16 -1.37 48.16
N ALA A 55 -3.66 -2.46 48.74
CA ALA A 55 -4.47 -3.63 49.04
C ALA A 55 -5.61 -3.25 50.01
N GLY A 56 -6.82 -3.75 49.74
CA GLY A 56 -8.03 -3.43 50.50
C GLY A 56 -8.70 -2.11 50.12
N SER A 57 -8.16 -1.36 49.16
CA SER A 57 -8.85 -0.23 48.53
C SER A 57 -9.90 -0.73 47.51
N SER A 58 -10.83 0.14 47.14
CA SER A 58 -11.72 -0.09 46.00
C SER A 58 -11.45 0.93 44.90
N ILE A 59 -11.46 0.47 43.65
CA ILE A 59 -11.31 1.31 42.47
C ILE A 59 -12.62 1.27 41.70
N GLU A 60 -13.06 2.42 41.22
CA GLU A 60 -14.22 2.51 40.34
C GLU A 60 -13.79 2.26 38.87
N ILE A 61 -14.37 1.24 38.25
CA ILE A 61 -14.14 0.88 36.85
C ILE A 61 -15.51 0.82 36.17
N ASP A 62 -15.74 1.72 35.20
CA ASP A 62 -17.01 1.84 34.47
C ASP A 62 -18.25 1.94 35.38
N GLY A 63 -18.13 2.69 36.50
CA GLY A 63 -19.19 2.88 37.48
C GLY A 63 -19.36 1.72 38.49
N VAL A 64 -18.49 0.71 38.45
CA VAL A 64 -18.51 -0.43 39.37
C VAL A 64 -17.31 -0.35 40.32
N SER A 65 -17.57 -0.38 41.62
CA SER A 65 -16.52 -0.42 42.65
C SER A 65 -15.98 -1.84 42.80
N VAL A 66 -14.69 -2.04 42.49
CA VAL A 66 -13.99 -3.32 42.56
C VAL A 66 -12.99 -3.31 43.71
N ALA A 67 -13.08 -4.30 44.60
CA ALA A 67 -12.11 -4.48 45.70
C ALA A 67 -10.78 -5.03 45.18
N VAL A 68 -9.68 -4.44 45.62
CA VAL A 68 -8.32 -4.79 45.16
C VAL A 68 -7.60 -5.62 46.21
N ASP A 69 -7.27 -6.86 45.89
CA ASP A 69 -6.44 -7.72 46.74
C ASP A 69 -4.93 -7.50 46.52
N ALA A 70 -4.10 -8.10 47.39
CA ALA A 70 -2.64 -7.94 47.30
C ALA A 70 -2.04 -8.51 46.00
N THR A 71 -2.60 -9.58 45.45
CA THR A 71 -2.12 -10.19 44.19
C THR A 71 -2.38 -9.27 43.00
N LEU A 72 -3.56 -8.63 42.99
CA LEU A 72 -3.96 -7.68 41.96
C LEU A 72 -3.11 -6.41 42.02
N VAL A 73 -2.71 -5.96 43.22
CA VAL A 73 -1.76 -4.85 43.39
C VAL A 73 -0.39 -5.18 42.77
N GLU A 74 0.15 -6.37 43.05
CA GLU A 74 1.46 -6.78 42.52
C GLU A 74 1.44 -6.90 41.00
N GLU A 75 0.43 -7.57 40.43
CA GLU A 75 0.29 -7.72 38.98
C GLU A 75 0.02 -6.38 38.28
N ALA A 76 -0.82 -5.53 38.86
CA ALA A 76 -1.09 -4.20 38.31
C ALA A 76 0.16 -3.32 38.32
N ALA A 77 1.02 -3.44 39.35
CA ALA A 77 2.29 -2.72 39.41
C ALA A 77 3.24 -3.15 38.26
N ILE A 78 3.29 -4.44 37.93
CA ILE A 78 4.09 -4.94 36.80
C ILE A 78 3.61 -4.32 35.48
N LEU A 79 2.30 -4.41 35.19
CA LEU A 79 1.70 -3.85 33.97
C LEU A 79 1.83 -2.33 33.90
N SER A 80 1.61 -1.65 35.02
CA SER A 80 1.79 -0.21 35.15
C SER A 80 3.22 0.22 34.81
N ASN A 81 4.22 -0.53 35.28
CA ASN A 81 5.62 -0.21 35.02
C ASN A 81 6.03 -0.50 33.58
N ILE A 82 5.67 -1.67 33.01
CA ILE A 82 6.07 -2.00 31.64
C ILE A 82 5.44 -1.07 30.61
N PHE A 83 4.14 -0.81 30.71
CA PHE A 83 3.43 0.02 29.75
C PHE A 83 3.42 1.50 30.13
N SER A 84 3.98 1.86 31.29
CA SER A 84 3.90 3.23 31.83
C SER A 84 2.45 3.76 31.87
N ILE A 85 1.54 2.95 32.40
CA ILE A 85 0.10 3.26 32.54
C ILE A 85 -0.28 3.52 33.99
N ASN A 86 -1.40 4.22 34.21
CA ASN A 86 -1.99 4.39 35.54
C ASN A 86 -2.40 3.04 36.16
N ASP A 87 -2.28 2.93 37.48
CA ASP A 87 -2.60 1.71 38.22
C ASP A 87 -4.07 1.29 38.00
N SER A 88 -5.00 2.25 37.87
CA SER A 88 -6.41 1.97 37.55
C SER A 88 -6.59 1.29 36.18
N HIS A 89 -5.85 1.73 35.15
CA HIS A 89 -5.87 1.09 33.83
C HIS A 89 -5.22 -0.29 33.86
N ALA A 90 -4.15 -0.47 34.66
CA ALA A 90 -3.52 -1.78 34.82
C ALA A 90 -4.48 -2.79 35.48
N VAL A 91 -5.24 -2.36 36.50
CA VAL A 91 -6.28 -3.20 37.12
C VAL A 91 -7.40 -3.52 36.13
N GLU A 92 -7.91 -2.54 35.39
CA GLU A 92 -8.94 -2.78 34.37
C GLU A 92 -8.48 -3.80 33.32
N LEU A 93 -7.22 -3.73 32.87
CA LEU A 93 -6.67 -4.71 31.92
C LEU A 93 -6.61 -6.12 32.52
N LEU A 94 -6.24 -6.27 33.80
CA LEU A 94 -6.23 -7.57 34.48
C LEU A 94 -7.63 -8.15 34.64
N LEU A 95 -8.61 -7.32 35.01
CA LEU A 95 -10.00 -7.76 35.12
C LEU A 95 -10.58 -8.12 33.74
N SER A 96 -10.23 -7.36 32.71
CA SER A 96 -10.60 -7.67 31.32
C SER A 96 -9.99 -9.00 30.89
N GLY A 97 -8.70 -9.22 31.18
CA GLY A 97 -8.01 -10.48 30.92
C GLY A 97 -8.62 -11.67 31.67
N GLU A 98 -9.03 -11.49 32.93
CA GLU A 98 -9.74 -12.54 33.69
C GLU A 98 -11.09 -12.86 33.06
N SER A 99 -11.82 -11.86 32.56
CA SER A 99 -13.11 -12.10 31.87
C SER A 99 -12.94 -12.89 30.57
N GLU A 100 -11.86 -12.63 29.83
CA GLU A 100 -11.54 -13.32 28.57
C GLU A 100 -10.96 -14.73 28.79
N ARG A 101 -10.58 -15.08 30.03
CA ARG A 101 -10.07 -16.41 30.38
C ARG A 101 -11.07 -17.53 30.11
N LEU A 102 -12.37 -17.22 30.08
CA LEU A 102 -13.41 -18.17 29.67
C LEU A 102 -13.25 -18.65 28.21
N HIS A 103 -12.54 -17.88 27.38
CA HIS A 103 -12.32 -18.17 25.96
C HIS A 103 -10.91 -18.68 25.65
N TYR A 104 -9.95 -18.44 26.55
CA TYR A 104 -8.55 -18.77 26.35
C TYR A 104 -7.95 -19.46 27.56
N ASP A 105 -7.26 -20.58 27.34
CA ASP A 105 -6.48 -21.28 28.36
C ASP A 105 -5.12 -20.58 28.58
N LEU A 106 -5.18 -19.33 29.03
CA LEU A 106 -4.03 -18.47 29.34
C LEU A 106 -4.28 -17.80 30.71
N ASN A 107 -3.21 -17.41 31.40
CA ASN A 107 -3.36 -16.67 32.65
C ASN A 107 -3.83 -15.23 32.39
N ARG A 108 -4.45 -14.60 33.39
CA ARG A 108 -5.01 -13.24 33.29
C ARG A 108 -3.98 -12.19 32.92
N GLY A 109 -2.72 -12.34 33.35
CA GLY A 109 -1.64 -11.40 33.05
C GLY A 109 -1.27 -11.38 31.56
N LEU A 110 -1.16 -12.55 30.93
CA LEU A 110 -0.93 -12.66 29.48
C LEU A 110 -2.14 -12.12 28.70
N LEU A 111 -3.36 -12.45 29.13
CA LEU A 111 -4.56 -11.90 28.50
C LEU A 111 -4.66 -10.38 28.67
N ALA A 112 -4.22 -9.82 29.80
CA ALA A 112 -4.15 -8.38 30.00
C ALA A 112 -3.16 -7.70 29.04
N VAL A 113 -2.02 -8.35 28.73
CA VAL A 113 -1.09 -7.89 27.69
C VAL A 113 -1.77 -7.92 26.31
N ALA A 114 -2.49 -8.98 25.97
CA ALA A 114 -3.26 -9.04 24.72
C ALA A 114 -4.33 -7.95 24.65
N CYS A 115 -5.09 -7.73 25.73
CA CYS A 115 -6.07 -6.62 25.85
C CYS A 115 -5.40 -5.24 25.69
N TYR A 116 -4.17 -5.04 26.17
CA TYR A 116 -3.46 -3.78 25.98
C TYR A 116 -3.21 -3.49 24.50
N TYR A 117 -2.70 -4.47 23.74
CA TYR A 117 -2.49 -4.30 22.29
C TYR A 117 -3.81 -4.21 21.52
N ASP A 118 -4.80 -5.03 21.88
CA ASP A 118 -6.14 -4.94 21.28
C ASP A 118 -6.80 -3.57 21.52
N ALA A 119 -6.56 -2.93 22.68
CA ALA A 119 -7.02 -1.56 22.91
C ALA A 119 -6.43 -0.57 21.89
N HIS A 120 -5.14 -0.68 21.57
CA HIS A 120 -4.50 0.17 20.56
C HIS A 120 -4.97 -0.16 19.15
N ARG A 121 -5.22 -1.43 18.85
CA ARG A 121 -5.83 -1.87 17.58
C ARG A 121 -7.21 -1.26 17.39
N MET A 122 -8.06 -1.29 18.41
CA MET A 122 -9.38 -0.64 18.37
C MET A 122 -9.28 0.88 18.21
N LEU A 123 -8.31 1.55 18.85
CA LEU A 123 -8.10 2.99 18.64
C LEU A 123 -7.68 3.31 17.19
N ALA A 124 -6.80 2.50 16.60
CA ALA A 124 -6.42 2.63 15.20
C ALA A 124 -7.62 2.39 14.26
N GLU A 125 -8.43 1.38 14.55
CA GLU A 125 -9.65 1.09 13.79
C GLU A 125 -10.69 2.21 13.88
N ILE A 126 -10.89 2.79 15.07
CA ILE A 126 -11.76 3.95 15.27
C ILE A 126 -11.28 5.12 14.41
N LEU A 127 -9.98 5.46 14.47
CA LEU A 127 -9.43 6.56 13.67
C LEU A 127 -9.60 6.29 12.17
N ARG A 128 -9.28 5.07 11.72
CA ARG A 128 -9.44 4.66 10.32
C ARG A 128 -10.88 4.84 9.86
N ARG A 129 -11.86 4.38 10.65
CA ARG A 129 -13.29 4.52 10.32
C ARG A 129 -13.72 5.98 10.24
N ILE A 130 -13.37 6.80 11.24
CA ILE A 130 -13.68 8.23 11.26
C ILE A 130 -13.14 8.93 10.00
N LEU A 131 -11.91 8.60 9.60
CA LEU A 131 -11.27 9.19 8.42
C LEU A 131 -11.81 8.64 7.10
N SER A 132 -12.41 7.45 7.11
CA SER A 132 -13.00 6.80 5.92
C SER A 132 -14.43 7.23 5.61
N TRP A 133 -15.10 7.94 6.52
CA TRP A 133 -16.47 8.38 6.31
C TRP A 133 -16.58 9.32 5.12
N ASP A 134 -17.65 9.14 4.34
CA ASP A 134 -17.97 10.06 3.26
C ASP A 134 -18.19 11.48 3.82
N ARG A 135 -17.37 12.41 3.34
CA ARG A 135 -17.39 13.81 3.75
C ARG A 135 -18.69 14.48 3.33
N GLU A 136 -19.30 14.07 2.23
CA GLU A 136 -20.54 14.65 1.74
C GLU A 136 -21.73 14.20 2.60
N ALA A 137 -21.67 12.96 3.11
CA ALA A 137 -22.70 12.40 3.98
C ALA A 137 -22.67 12.93 5.43
N THR A 138 -21.52 13.40 5.92
CA THR A 138 -21.39 13.92 7.31
C THR A 138 -21.87 15.37 7.44
N THR A 139 -22.23 15.83 8.64
CA THR A 139 -22.60 17.24 8.87
C THR A 139 -21.36 18.14 8.90
N ARG A 140 -21.57 19.46 8.77
CA ARG A 140 -20.49 20.46 8.92
C ARG A 140 -19.81 20.40 10.29
N THR A 141 -20.56 20.08 11.34
CA THR A 141 -20.05 19.98 12.71
C THR A 141 -19.10 18.80 12.86
N MET A 142 -19.48 17.62 12.36
CA MET A 142 -18.61 16.45 12.36
C MET A 142 -17.37 16.66 11.51
N ARG A 143 -17.52 17.20 10.28
CA ARG A 143 -16.36 17.51 9.43
C ARG A 143 -15.36 18.44 10.12
N ARG A 144 -15.85 19.48 10.80
CA ARG A 144 -15.01 20.41 11.56
C ARG A 144 -14.33 19.70 12.73
N PHE A 145 -15.06 18.90 13.50
CA PHE A 145 -14.51 18.12 14.60
C PHE A 145 -13.35 17.23 14.12
N VAL A 146 -13.53 16.49 13.02
CA VAL A 146 -12.46 15.63 12.47
C VAL A 146 -11.27 16.44 11.99
N LYS A 147 -11.51 17.54 11.26
CA LYS A 147 -10.45 18.43 10.76
C LYS A 147 -9.61 19.04 11.88
N GLU A 148 -10.25 19.64 12.89
CA GLU A 148 -9.58 20.29 14.01
C GLU A 148 -8.83 19.30 14.91
N ASN A 149 -9.34 18.08 15.05
CA ASN A 149 -8.76 17.11 15.97
C ASN A 149 -7.73 16.17 15.35
N PHE A 150 -7.95 15.72 14.12
CA PHE A 150 -7.14 14.66 13.51
C PHE A 150 -6.24 15.17 12.38
N VAL A 151 -6.73 16.11 11.57
CA VAL A 151 -6.07 16.56 10.32
C VAL A 151 -5.03 17.63 10.62
N ASN A 152 -3.91 17.21 11.19
CA ASN A 152 -2.79 18.10 11.51
C ASN A 152 -1.43 17.37 11.42
N ARG A 153 -0.36 18.18 11.40
CA ARG A 153 1.03 17.74 11.26
C ARG A 153 1.45 16.75 12.34
N GLU A 154 1.05 16.97 13.58
CA GLU A 154 1.53 16.19 14.73
C GLU A 154 1.02 14.77 14.69
N ILE A 155 -0.27 14.58 14.37
CA ILE A 155 -0.86 13.25 14.22
C ILE A 155 -0.28 12.53 13.02
N PHE A 156 -0.10 13.23 11.91
CA PHE A 156 0.54 12.65 10.72
C PHE A 156 1.96 12.15 11.00
N LYS A 157 2.80 12.98 11.64
CA LYS A 157 4.15 12.58 12.08
C LYS A 157 4.12 11.39 13.03
N HIS A 158 3.18 11.39 13.98
CA HIS A 158 3.04 10.30 14.94
C HIS A 158 2.68 8.98 14.25
N LEU A 159 1.75 8.99 13.27
CA LEU A 159 1.43 7.80 12.49
C LEU A 159 2.62 7.30 11.66
N LEU A 160 3.39 8.20 11.03
CA LEU A 160 4.62 7.84 10.33
C LEU A 160 5.68 7.23 11.27
N MET A 161 5.80 7.77 12.49
CA MET A 161 6.70 7.23 13.51
C MET A 161 6.30 5.82 13.95
N ILE A 162 5.00 5.53 14.08
CA ILE A 162 4.51 4.16 14.36
C ILE A 162 4.98 3.20 13.27
N GLN A 163 4.88 3.58 11.99
CA GLN A 163 5.31 2.73 10.88
C GLN A 163 6.81 2.37 10.97
N GLU A 164 7.63 3.30 11.42
CA GLU A 164 9.09 3.11 11.56
C GLU A 164 9.47 2.33 12.82
N GLN A 165 8.84 2.60 13.96
CA GLN A 165 9.35 2.18 15.27
C GLN A 165 8.54 1.04 15.91
N PHE A 166 7.24 0.95 15.65
CA PHE A 166 6.34 0.00 16.34
C PHE A 166 6.27 -1.32 15.59
N THR A 167 7.20 -2.25 15.84
CA THR A 167 7.35 -3.52 15.12
C THR A 167 7.13 -4.72 16.04
N VAL A 168 6.81 -5.89 15.48
CA VAL A 168 6.76 -7.14 16.28
C VAL A 168 8.08 -7.34 17.04
N ALA A 169 9.21 -7.04 16.42
CA ALA A 169 10.53 -7.17 17.05
C ALA A 169 10.71 -6.21 18.25
N SER A 170 10.36 -4.93 18.10
CA SER A 170 10.48 -3.94 19.19
C SER A 170 9.55 -4.26 20.34
N GLU A 171 8.31 -4.64 20.04
CA GLU A 171 7.30 -4.95 21.06
C GLU A 171 7.63 -6.26 21.79
N PHE A 172 8.09 -7.29 21.07
CA PHE A 172 8.50 -8.53 21.71
C PHE A 172 9.72 -8.30 22.60
N HIS A 173 10.69 -7.49 22.16
CA HIS A 173 11.82 -7.11 23.01
C HIS A 173 11.37 -6.43 24.31
N THR A 174 10.38 -5.53 24.24
CA THR A 174 9.78 -4.90 25.44
C THR A 174 9.14 -5.93 26.36
N LEU A 175 8.42 -6.92 25.81
CA LEU A 175 7.75 -7.97 26.58
C LEU A 175 8.69 -9.07 27.11
N MET A 176 9.87 -9.23 26.52
CA MET A 176 10.95 -10.11 27.00
C MET A 176 11.56 -9.64 28.33
N ASN A 177 11.22 -8.44 28.82
CA ASN A 177 11.73 -7.94 30.08
C ASN A 177 11.50 -8.98 31.22
N PRO A 178 12.55 -9.43 31.92
CA PRO A 178 12.46 -10.48 32.93
C PRO A 178 11.47 -10.18 34.06
N GLN A 179 11.20 -8.91 34.34
CA GLN A 179 10.25 -8.49 35.38
C GLN A 179 8.78 -8.67 34.99
N VAL A 180 8.51 -8.86 33.70
CA VAL A 180 7.15 -8.92 33.14
C VAL A 180 6.85 -10.32 32.67
N ASN A 181 7.81 -10.94 31.96
CA ASN A 181 7.62 -12.22 31.28
C ASN A 181 6.33 -12.22 30.45
N GLY A 182 6.08 -11.12 29.72
CA GLY A 182 4.85 -10.87 28.98
C GLY A 182 4.71 -11.73 27.72
N LEU A 183 5.79 -12.41 27.32
CA LEU A 183 5.78 -13.41 26.27
C LEU A 183 5.43 -14.78 26.85
N GLY A 184 4.17 -15.17 26.70
CA GLY A 184 3.73 -16.55 26.89
C GLY A 184 4.25 -17.52 25.82
N GLY A 185 3.65 -18.71 25.77
CA GLY A 185 3.96 -19.73 24.77
C GLY A 185 3.56 -19.35 23.33
N ALA A 186 3.83 -20.24 22.37
CA ALA A 186 3.65 -20.00 20.93
C ALA A 186 2.26 -19.46 20.56
N ARG A 187 1.20 -19.95 21.21
CA ARG A 187 -0.18 -19.49 20.97
C ARG A 187 -0.34 -18.00 21.32
N HIS A 188 0.15 -17.57 22.48
CA HIS A 188 0.08 -16.16 22.89
C HIS A 188 0.93 -15.27 22.00
N GLN A 189 2.12 -15.72 21.62
CA GLN A 189 2.98 -14.98 20.69
C GLN A 189 2.32 -14.79 19.33
N SER A 190 1.59 -15.78 18.83
CA SER A 190 0.80 -15.64 17.59
C SER A 190 -0.30 -14.59 17.73
N ILE A 191 -1.01 -14.55 18.86
CA ILE A 191 -2.04 -13.53 19.12
C ILE A 191 -1.41 -12.14 19.11
N LEU A 192 -0.31 -11.95 19.85
CA LEU A 192 0.37 -10.65 19.93
C LEU A 192 0.92 -10.21 18.57
N ARG A 193 1.52 -11.12 17.81
CA ARG A 193 2.00 -10.85 16.45
C ARG A 193 0.87 -10.31 15.58
N ASN A 194 -0.26 -11.00 15.54
CA ASN A 194 -1.41 -10.60 14.74
C ASN A 194 -1.93 -9.21 15.17
N LEU A 195 -2.07 -8.96 16.47
CA LEU A 195 -2.51 -7.66 16.98
C LEU A 195 -1.55 -6.53 16.58
N ILE A 196 -0.24 -6.74 16.71
CA ILE A 196 0.78 -5.74 16.37
C ILE A 196 0.80 -5.47 14.86
N GLU A 197 0.73 -6.53 14.04
CA GLU A 197 0.68 -6.42 12.58
C GLU A 197 -0.60 -5.72 12.12
N GLU A 198 -1.75 -5.98 12.77
CA GLU A 198 -3.02 -5.30 12.49
C GLU A 198 -2.97 -3.81 12.90
N ILE A 199 -2.40 -3.46 14.05
CA ILE A 199 -2.18 -2.05 14.43
C ILE A 199 -1.34 -1.33 13.36
N ARG A 200 -0.27 -1.96 12.88
CA ARG A 200 0.58 -1.37 11.82
C ARG A 200 -0.18 -1.20 10.52
N SER A 201 -0.97 -2.18 10.12
CA SER A 201 -1.81 -2.11 8.92
C SER A 201 -2.84 -0.97 9.02
N LEU A 202 -3.61 -0.93 10.11
CA LEU A 202 -4.63 0.09 10.36
C LEU A 202 -4.05 1.51 10.43
N THR A 203 -2.92 1.68 11.12
CA THR A 203 -2.25 2.99 11.20
C THR A 203 -1.63 3.40 9.87
N GLY A 204 -1.18 2.46 9.04
CA GLY A 204 -0.75 2.71 7.67
C GLY A 204 -1.90 3.24 6.81
N GLU A 205 -3.08 2.62 6.90
CA GLU A 205 -4.29 3.13 6.25
C GLU A 205 -4.69 4.52 6.75
N CYS A 206 -4.56 4.79 8.05
CA CYS A 206 -4.81 6.11 8.61
C CYS A 206 -3.90 7.18 7.99
N VAL A 207 -2.63 6.87 7.69
CA VAL A 207 -1.73 7.82 7.00
C VAL A 207 -2.33 8.25 5.66
N TYR A 208 -2.81 7.29 4.87
CA TYR A 208 -3.40 7.56 3.55
C TYR A 208 -4.70 8.37 3.66
N LEU A 209 -5.60 7.95 4.55
CA LEU A 209 -6.90 8.59 4.72
C LEU A 209 -6.73 10.01 5.26
N LEU A 210 -5.82 10.20 6.22
CA LEU A 210 -5.57 11.51 6.81
C LEU A 210 -5.02 12.50 5.79
N ALA A 211 -4.05 12.05 4.97
CA ALA A 211 -3.43 12.89 3.96
C ALA A 211 -4.41 13.32 2.85
N GLN A 212 -5.42 12.48 2.57
CA GLN A 212 -6.46 12.76 1.58
C GLN A 212 -7.68 13.50 2.15
N TYR A 213 -7.82 13.57 3.47
CA TYR A 213 -9.05 14.06 4.09
C TYR A 213 -9.35 15.52 3.74
N ASP A 214 -8.33 16.37 3.71
CA ASP A 214 -8.47 17.81 3.44
C ASP A 214 -7.44 18.27 2.40
N PRO A 215 -7.84 18.46 1.12
CA PRO A 215 -6.95 18.88 0.05
C PRO A 215 -6.17 20.17 0.34
N ASP A 216 -6.74 21.07 1.14
CA ASP A 216 -6.08 22.31 1.60
C ASP A 216 -4.76 22.06 2.35
N GLN A 217 -4.63 20.90 3.01
CA GLN A 217 -3.48 20.55 3.84
C GLN A 217 -2.39 19.78 3.08
N ILE A 218 -2.54 19.54 1.77
CA ILE A 218 -1.61 18.73 0.97
C ILE A 218 -0.14 19.15 1.14
N LYS A 219 0.16 20.45 1.15
CA LYS A 219 1.53 20.97 1.28
C LYS A 219 2.17 20.55 2.60
N MET A 220 1.41 20.58 3.69
CA MET A 220 1.88 20.15 5.01
C MET A 220 2.26 18.67 4.98
N PHE A 221 1.42 17.81 4.41
CA PHE A 221 1.71 16.38 4.33
C PHE A 221 2.91 16.08 3.42
N LEU A 222 2.98 16.70 2.23
CA LEU A 222 4.11 16.53 1.32
C LEU A 222 5.44 17.00 1.93
N SER A 223 5.42 18.10 2.70
CA SER A 223 6.63 18.59 3.39
C SER A 223 7.20 17.60 4.42
N GLU A 224 6.38 16.67 4.92
CA GLU A 224 6.82 15.59 5.81
C GLU A 224 7.27 14.34 5.03
N LEU A 225 6.64 14.08 3.89
CA LEU A 225 6.87 12.86 3.11
C LEU A 225 8.14 12.96 2.25
N TYR A 226 8.38 14.09 1.56
CA TYR A 226 9.53 14.22 0.66
C TYR A 226 10.88 14.00 1.34
N PRO A 227 11.17 14.57 2.54
CA PRO A 227 12.42 14.30 3.22
C PRO A 227 12.64 12.80 3.52
N LYS A 228 11.58 12.11 3.99
CA LYS A 228 11.64 10.67 4.24
C LYS A 228 11.88 9.88 2.96
N LEU A 229 11.14 10.21 1.90
CA LEU A 229 11.23 9.54 0.60
C LEU A 229 12.62 9.69 -0.03
N LYS A 230 13.22 10.89 0.04
CA LYS A 230 14.59 11.16 -0.42
C LYS A 230 15.66 10.41 0.38
N SER A 231 15.40 10.13 1.65
CA SER A 231 16.29 9.38 2.55
C SER A 231 16.10 7.86 2.52
N PHE A 232 15.28 7.31 1.62
CA PHE A 232 15.12 5.87 1.55
C PHE A 232 16.47 5.19 1.32
N PRO A 233 16.77 4.11 2.06
CA PRO A 233 17.98 3.34 1.82
C PRO A 233 17.93 2.75 0.41
N ILE A 234 19.08 2.73 -0.26
CA ILE A 234 19.24 1.99 -1.51
C ILE A 234 18.95 0.52 -1.21
N GLY A 235 17.96 -0.04 -1.89
CA GLY A 235 17.53 -1.41 -1.64
C GLY A 235 16.70 -1.95 -2.80
N GLU A 236 16.71 -3.26 -2.95
CA GLU A 236 16.00 -3.92 -4.05
C GLU A 236 14.47 -3.87 -3.87
N LYS A 237 13.98 -3.77 -2.62
CA LYS A 237 12.55 -3.79 -2.28
C LYS A 237 12.22 -2.82 -1.16
N LEU A 238 11.05 -2.21 -1.23
CA LEU A 238 10.55 -1.33 -0.16
C LEU A 238 10.09 -2.14 1.06
N SER A 239 10.48 -1.68 2.24
CA SER A 239 9.88 -2.11 3.52
C SER A 239 8.43 -1.63 3.65
N THR A 240 7.67 -2.16 4.60
CA THR A 240 6.30 -1.71 4.88
C THR A 240 6.23 -0.20 5.19
N SER A 241 7.14 0.33 5.99
CA SER A 241 7.16 1.77 6.32
C SER A 241 7.40 2.64 5.08
N ASN A 242 8.35 2.22 4.24
CA ASN A 242 8.72 2.96 3.04
C ASN A 242 7.63 2.86 1.97
N MET A 243 6.94 1.71 1.89
CA MET A 243 5.77 1.53 1.03
C MET A 243 4.65 2.52 1.38
N VAL A 244 4.35 2.70 2.68
CA VAL A 244 3.33 3.66 3.14
C VAL A 244 3.67 5.08 2.71
N VAL A 245 4.92 5.51 2.90
CA VAL A 245 5.35 6.84 2.48
C VAL A 245 5.28 6.99 0.95
N TRP A 246 5.78 6.02 0.19
CA TRP A 246 5.77 6.06 -1.28
C TRP A 246 4.33 6.11 -1.83
N ILE A 247 3.46 5.20 -1.41
CA ILE A 247 2.06 5.14 -1.85
C ILE A 247 1.33 6.44 -1.51
N CYS A 248 1.57 7.00 -0.33
CA CYS A 248 0.97 8.26 0.07
C CYS A 248 1.40 9.40 -0.88
N VAL A 249 2.68 9.51 -1.22
CA VAL A 249 3.16 10.53 -2.17
C VAL A 249 2.54 10.34 -3.54
N ILE A 250 2.59 9.14 -4.12
CA ILE A 250 2.01 8.89 -5.45
C ILE A 250 0.51 9.21 -5.47
N ARG A 251 -0.22 8.86 -4.40
CA ARG A 251 -1.64 9.16 -4.29
C ARG A 251 -1.92 10.66 -4.23
N LEU A 252 -1.16 11.42 -3.43
CA LEU A 252 -1.31 12.89 -3.34
C LEU A 252 -0.86 13.61 -4.62
N THR A 253 0.03 13.00 -5.40
CA THR A 253 0.46 13.52 -6.71
C THR A 253 -0.56 13.23 -7.80
N SER A 254 -1.47 12.27 -7.63
CA SER A 254 -2.44 11.90 -8.68
C SER A 254 -3.36 13.05 -9.10
N SER A 255 -3.70 13.12 -10.38
CA SER A 255 -4.66 14.08 -10.93
C SER A 255 -6.01 14.04 -10.21
N ASP A 256 -6.50 12.83 -9.90
CA ASP A 256 -7.76 12.61 -9.15
C ASP A 256 -7.82 13.37 -7.82
N PHE A 257 -6.68 13.54 -7.16
CA PHE A 257 -6.59 14.28 -5.91
C PHE A 257 -6.33 15.76 -6.16
N LEU A 258 -5.41 16.09 -7.07
CA LEU A 258 -4.99 17.46 -7.34
C LEU A 258 -6.11 18.35 -7.90
N THR A 259 -7.07 17.80 -8.62
CA THR A 259 -8.27 18.55 -9.07
C THR A 259 -9.13 19.05 -7.91
N GLN A 260 -9.01 18.44 -6.72
CA GLN A 260 -9.74 18.84 -5.51
C GLN A 260 -8.96 19.86 -4.67
N VAL A 261 -7.71 20.14 -5.01
CA VAL A 261 -6.80 20.99 -4.23
C VAL A 261 -6.97 22.46 -4.60
N PRO A 262 -7.30 23.33 -3.63
CA PRO A 262 -7.24 24.77 -3.88
C PRO A 262 -5.80 25.23 -4.14
N ASN A 263 -5.61 26.04 -5.18
CA ASN A 263 -4.29 26.50 -5.62
C ASN A 263 -3.33 25.37 -6.01
N ALA A 264 -3.84 24.34 -6.70
CA ALA A 264 -3.06 23.21 -7.21
C ALA A 264 -1.77 23.63 -7.93
N SER A 265 -1.76 24.75 -8.67
CA SER A 265 -0.57 25.28 -9.34
C SER A 265 0.61 25.50 -8.39
N SER A 266 0.36 26.01 -7.19
CA SER A 266 1.42 26.25 -6.20
C SER A 266 1.98 24.95 -5.65
N VAL A 267 1.16 23.92 -5.51
CA VAL A 267 1.58 22.58 -5.05
C VAL A 267 2.39 21.90 -6.15
N LEU A 268 1.91 21.97 -7.38
CA LEU A 268 2.59 21.46 -8.56
C LEU A 268 3.98 22.11 -8.72
N MET A 269 4.11 23.42 -8.51
CA MET A 269 5.41 24.09 -8.50
C MET A 269 6.36 23.52 -7.44
N ASP A 270 5.88 23.31 -6.21
CA ASP A 270 6.68 22.71 -5.13
C ASP A 270 7.11 21.27 -5.52
N MET A 271 6.18 20.45 -6.01
CA MET A 271 6.47 19.09 -6.51
C MET A 271 7.56 19.10 -7.60
N VAL A 272 7.50 20.05 -8.53
CA VAL A 272 8.50 20.20 -9.60
C VAL A 272 9.88 20.52 -9.04
N GLN A 273 9.97 21.34 -7.98
CA GLN A 273 11.26 21.60 -7.33
C GLN A 273 11.81 20.32 -6.69
N GLU A 274 10.96 19.56 -6.00
CA GLU A 274 11.35 18.33 -5.32
C GLU A 274 11.96 17.28 -6.27
N ILE A 275 11.39 17.13 -7.48
CA ILE A 275 11.85 16.15 -8.47
C ILE A 275 12.98 16.64 -9.40
N ARG A 276 13.26 17.95 -9.41
CA ARG A 276 14.35 18.54 -10.22
C ARG A 276 15.70 18.42 -9.54
N ASP A 277 15.73 18.47 -8.20
CA ASP A 277 16.95 18.25 -7.43
C ASP A 277 17.22 16.76 -7.27
N GLU A 278 17.70 16.14 -8.34
CA GLU A 278 18.05 14.70 -8.39
C GLU A 278 19.18 14.37 -7.39
N THR A 279 20.04 15.34 -7.04
CA THR A 279 21.16 15.12 -6.11
C THR A 279 20.73 14.91 -4.66
N ALA A 280 19.51 15.34 -4.30
CA ALA A 280 18.96 15.14 -2.96
C ALA A 280 18.41 13.72 -2.73
N TRP A 281 18.33 12.87 -3.76
CA TRP A 281 17.74 11.53 -3.66
C TRP A 281 18.82 10.47 -3.44
N SER A 282 18.69 9.70 -2.36
CA SER A 282 19.60 8.60 -2.04
C SER A 282 19.52 7.47 -3.08
N ASP A 283 18.31 7.19 -3.58
CA ASP A 283 18.06 6.23 -4.64
C ASP A 283 17.39 6.93 -5.83
N GLN A 284 18.08 6.95 -6.97
CA GLN A 284 17.57 7.55 -8.19
C GLN A 284 16.37 6.79 -8.75
N SER A 285 16.25 5.49 -8.48
CA SER A 285 15.12 4.69 -8.92
C SER A 285 13.81 5.15 -8.28
N ILE A 286 13.88 5.50 -6.99
CA ILE A 286 12.77 6.13 -6.27
C ILE A 286 12.42 7.49 -6.90
N CYS A 287 13.43 8.34 -7.12
CA CYS A 287 13.23 9.63 -7.80
C CYS A 287 12.51 9.44 -9.15
N GLY A 288 12.95 8.45 -9.95
CA GLY A 288 12.34 8.10 -11.23
C GLY A 288 10.86 7.75 -11.13
N THR A 289 10.45 7.00 -10.10
CA THR A 289 9.02 6.69 -9.90
C THR A 289 8.17 7.91 -9.54
N VAL A 290 8.72 8.87 -8.78
CA VAL A 290 8.02 10.12 -8.43
C VAL A 290 7.98 11.07 -9.63
N GLN A 291 9.08 11.17 -10.39
CA GLN A 291 9.14 11.90 -11.66
C GLN A 291 8.07 11.39 -12.64
N LEU A 292 7.92 10.07 -12.76
CA LEU A 292 6.87 9.44 -13.56
C LEU A 292 5.47 9.86 -13.09
N ALA A 293 5.18 9.75 -11.80
CA ALA A 293 3.87 10.12 -11.25
C ALA A 293 3.55 11.61 -11.44
N CYS A 294 4.54 12.50 -11.28
CA CYS A 294 4.39 13.91 -11.59
C CYS A 294 4.09 14.11 -13.08
N ALA A 295 4.88 13.53 -14.00
CA ALA A 295 4.68 13.68 -15.44
C ALA A 295 3.27 13.23 -15.87
N VAL A 296 2.80 12.09 -15.36
CA VAL A 296 1.44 11.57 -15.57
C VAL A 296 0.39 12.55 -15.09
N SER A 297 0.54 13.07 -13.87
CA SER A 297 -0.47 13.93 -13.27
C SER A 297 -0.55 15.30 -13.95
N PHE A 298 0.60 15.87 -14.32
CA PHE A 298 0.65 17.11 -15.13
C PHE A 298 -0.03 16.92 -16.50
N ARG A 299 0.25 15.81 -17.18
CA ARG A 299 -0.36 15.52 -18.49
C ARG A 299 -1.87 15.31 -18.38
N ALA A 300 -2.32 14.62 -17.33
CA ALA A 300 -3.73 14.39 -17.07
C ALA A 300 -4.48 15.70 -16.76
N LEU A 301 -3.92 16.56 -15.91
CA LEU A 301 -4.49 17.88 -15.61
C LEU A 301 -4.51 18.79 -16.84
N ALA A 302 -3.44 18.80 -17.64
CA ALA A 302 -3.38 19.57 -18.87
C ALA A 302 -4.39 19.10 -19.93
N ALA A 303 -4.78 17.82 -19.93
CA ALA A 303 -5.79 17.27 -20.83
C ALA A 303 -7.23 17.62 -20.40
N SER A 304 -7.45 17.99 -19.13
CA SER A 304 -8.76 18.41 -18.62
C SER A 304 -9.02 19.88 -18.98
N PRO A 305 -10.10 20.21 -19.73
CA PRO A 305 -10.43 21.59 -20.05
C PRO A 305 -10.68 22.48 -18.82
N ALA A 306 -11.17 21.89 -17.73
CA ALA A 306 -11.43 22.59 -16.48
C ALA A 306 -10.14 22.93 -15.71
N ASP A 307 -9.11 22.09 -15.83
CA ASP A 307 -7.87 22.20 -15.05
C ASP A 307 -6.68 22.73 -15.87
N HIS A 308 -6.85 22.90 -17.19
CA HIS A 308 -5.78 23.33 -18.11
C HIS A 308 -5.03 24.59 -17.61
N LEU A 309 -5.78 25.60 -17.16
CA LEU A 309 -5.26 26.87 -16.64
C LEU A 309 -4.34 26.69 -15.42
N THR A 310 -4.50 25.62 -14.65
CA THR A 310 -3.64 25.34 -13.49
C THR A 310 -2.22 24.95 -13.89
N THR A 311 -2.04 24.41 -15.10
CA THR A 311 -0.75 23.89 -15.60
C THR A 311 -0.01 24.85 -16.53
N GLU A 312 -0.71 25.71 -17.28
CA GLU A 312 -0.10 26.65 -18.25
C GLU A 312 0.91 27.62 -17.63
N THR A 313 0.73 27.97 -16.35
CA THR A 313 1.61 28.89 -15.63
C THR A 313 2.93 28.27 -15.17
N ILE A 314 3.06 26.94 -15.27
CA ILE A 314 4.21 26.20 -14.78
C ILE A 314 5.09 25.81 -15.97
N SER A 315 6.31 26.35 -16.00
CA SER A 315 7.32 25.91 -16.98
C SER A 315 7.80 24.49 -16.64
N PHE A 316 7.07 23.49 -17.13
CA PHE A 316 7.31 22.07 -16.88
C PHE A 316 7.30 21.29 -18.19
N ASP A 317 8.49 20.84 -18.62
CA ASP A 317 8.64 19.95 -19.76
C ASP A 317 8.34 18.50 -19.34
N VAL A 318 7.07 18.13 -19.49
CA VAL A 318 6.54 16.82 -19.12
C VAL A 318 7.31 15.68 -19.79
N ASN A 319 7.63 15.82 -21.09
CA ASN A 319 8.31 14.77 -21.84
C ASN A 319 9.74 14.57 -21.35
N ARG A 320 10.47 15.67 -21.11
CA ARG A 320 11.83 15.60 -20.55
C ARG A 320 11.87 14.96 -19.16
N VAL A 321 10.85 15.21 -18.34
CA VAL A 321 10.76 14.59 -16.99
C VAL A 321 10.45 13.11 -17.11
N LEU A 322 9.56 12.72 -18.04
CA LEU A 322 9.30 11.33 -18.33
C LEU A 322 10.55 10.60 -18.84
N ASP A 323 11.36 11.23 -19.69
CA ASP A 323 12.65 10.68 -20.15
C ASP A 323 13.62 10.45 -19.01
N ARG A 324 13.68 11.37 -18.04
CA ARG A 324 14.49 11.23 -16.83
C ARG A 324 13.97 10.08 -15.97
N ALA A 325 12.65 9.96 -15.79
CA ALA A 325 12.05 8.88 -15.04
C ALA A 325 12.44 7.51 -15.62
N VAL A 326 12.35 7.35 -16.95
CA VAL A 326 12.75 6.12 -17.64
C VAL A 326 14.24 5.85 -17.46
N ARG A 327 15.10 6.86 -17.66
CA ARG A 327 16.55 6.74 -17.42
C ARG A 327 16.87 6.33 -15.98
N ASN A 328 16.09 6.82 -15.03
CA ASN A 328 16.15 6.48 -13.62
C ASN A 328 15.40 5.18 -13.30
N MET A 329 15.32 4.24 -14.25
CA MET A 329 14.84 2.87 -14.04
C MET A 329 13.44 2.76 -13.39
N CYS A 330 12.54 3.73 -13.64
CA CYS A 330 11.25 3.79 -12.94
C CYS A 330 10.39 2.51 -13.11
N PHE A 331 10.32 1.94 -14.31
CA PHE A 331 9.55 0.70 -14.57
C PHE A 331 10.18 -0.53 -13.92
N HIS A 332 11.51 -0.60 -13.93
CA HIS A 332 12.23 -1.69 -13.28
C HIS A 332 11.97 -1.70 -11.77
N PHE A 333 12.08 -0.52 -11.14
CA PHE A 333 11.86 -0.39 -9.71
C PHE A 333 10.38 -0.52 -9.32
N LEU A 334 9.44 -0.01 -10.14
CA LEU A 334 8.01 -0.26 -9.97
C LEU A 334 7.71 -1.76 -9.93
N ARG A 335 8.30 -2.53 -10.85
CA ARG A 335 8.11 -3.97 -10.91
C ARG A 335 8.74 -4.68 -9.71
N LEU A 336 10.05 -4.58 -9.55
CA LEU A 336 10.79 -5.42 -8.61
C LEU A 336 10.77 -4.87 -7.18
N GLY A 337 10.93 -3.56 -7.04
CA GLY A 337 11.07 -2.92 -5.74
C GLY A 337 9.76 -2.54 -5.06
N ILE A 338 8.71 -2.28 -5.86
CA ILE A 338 7.39 -1.94 -5.35
C ILE A 338 6.46 -3.15 -5.45
N ILE A 339 6.04 -3.56 -6.65
CA ILE A 339 5.08 -4.67 -6.84
C ILE A 339 5.63 -5.99 -6.30
N GLY A 340 6.92 -6.24 -6.49
CA GLY A 340 7.62 -7.42 -5.98
C GLY A 340 7.88 -7.45 -4.47
N SER A 341 7.50 -6.40 -3.72
CA SER A 341 7.63 -6.35 -2.26
C SER A 341 6.47 -7.07 -1.57
N GLU A 342 6.77 -7.83 -0.52
CA GLU A 342 5.73 -8.43 0.35
C GLU A 342 4.84 -7.36 1.00
N ALA A 343 5.38 -6.16 1.24
CA ALA A 343 4.60 -5.04 1.77
C ALA A 343 3.52 -4.55 0.80
N PHE A 344 3.70 -4.77 -0.51
CA PHE A 344 2.76 -4.31 -1.53
C PHE A 344 1.42 -5.02 -1.40
N LYS A 345 1.45 -6.34 -1.21
CA LYS A 345 0.28 -7.22 -1.18
C LYS A 345 -0.61 -7.02 0.05
N GLN A 346 -0.18 -6.24 1.03
CA GLN A 346 -0.84 -6.12 2.33
C GLN A 346 -2.12 -5.28 2.30
N THR A 347 -2.27 -4.34 1.36
CA THR A 347 -3.42 -3.41 1.35
C THR A 347 -3.95 -3.15 -0.06
N ALA A 348 -5.27 -3.05 -0.19
CA ALA A 348 -5.93 -2.74 -1.45
C ALA A 348 -5.52 -1.38 -2.04
N THR A 349 -5.22 -0.40 -1.18
CA THR A 349 -4.76 0.94 -1.57
C THR A 349 -3.49 0.87 -2.42
N ASN A 350 -2.55 -0.03 -2.08
CA ASN A 350 -1.30 -0.18 -2.84
C ASN A 350 -1.58 -0.57 -4.30
N SER A 351 -2.42 -1.61 -4.46
CA SER A 351 -2.84 -2.11 -5.77
C SER A 351 -3.62 -1.07 -6.57
N TYR A 352 -4.53 -0.34 -5.90
CA TYR A 352 -5.29 0.74 -6.54
C TYR A 352 -4.37 1.85 -7.08
N VAL A 353 -3.45 2.35 -6.27
CA VAL A 353 -2.57 3.48 -6.63
C VAL A 353 -1.65 3.10 -7.80
N VAL A 354 -1.04 1.92 -7.77
CA VAL A 354 -0.16 1.46 -8.85
C VAL A 354 -0.95 1.15 -10.12
N ASN A 355 -2.12 0.52 -10.03
CA ASN A 355 -2.99 0.31 -11.19
C ASN A 355 -3.37 1.64 -11.85
N ARG A 356 -3.77 2.65 -11.05
CA ARG A 356 -4.09 3.98 -11.56
C ARG A 356 -2.87 4.60 -12.26
N LEU A 357 -1.68 4.54 -11.67
CA LEU A 357 -0.48 5.05 -12.32
C LEU A 357 -0.19 4.36 -13.67
N LEU A 358 -0.23 3.03 -13.73
CA LEU A 358 0.03 2.27 -14.96
C LEU A 358 -0.99 2.57 -16.06
N THR A 359 -2.28 2.54 -15.73
CA THR A 359 -3.36 2.83 -16.69
C THR A 359 -3.32 4.28 -17.20
N GLN A 360 -2.96 5.24 -16.33
CA GLN A 360 -2.82 6.64 -16.72
C GLN A 360 -1.63 6.88 -17.66
N ILE A 361 -0.54 6.10 -17.56
CA ILE A 361 0.56 6.16 -18.55
C ILE A 361 0.07 5.74 -19.93
N ILE A 362 -0.72 4.65 -20.01
CA ILE A 362 -1.31 4.19 -21.27
C ILE A 362 -2.22 5.27 -21.86
N LEU A 363 -3.07 5.86 -21.03
CA LEU A 363 -4.03 6.88 -21.44
C LEU A 363 -3.36 8.17 -21.95
N HIS A 364 -2.33 8.64 -21.25
CA HIS A 364 -1.79 9.99 -21.47
C HIS A 364 -0.51 10.05 -22.30
N PHE A 365 0.20 8.92 -22.43
CA PHE A 365 1.46 8.82 -23.16
C PHE A 365 1.53 7.65 -24.17
N PRO A 366 0.50 7.43 -25.02
CA PRO A 366 0.53 6.33 -25.98
C PRO A 366 1.71 6.45 -26.96
N ALA A 367 2.05 7.66 -27.40
CA ALA A 367 3.19 7.92 -28.28
C ALA A 367 4.54 7.62 -27.60
N LYS A 368 4.68 7.93 -26.31
CA LYS A 368 5.91 7.64 -25.58
C LYS A 368 6.10 6.14 -25.35
N LEU A 369 5.01 5.41 -25.11
CA LEU A 369 5.07 3.95 -25.03
C LEU A 369 5.51 3.32 -26.35
N ILE A 370 5.10 3.86 -27.51
CA ILE A 370 5.62 3.42 -28.83
C ILE A 370 7.12 3.68 -28.93
N GLU A 371 7.58 4.84 -28.48
CA GLU A 371 9.00 5.17 -28.49
C GLU A 371 9.81 4.22 -27.60
N ILE A 372 9.32 3.94 -26.38
CA ILE A 372 9.97 3.00 -25.45
C ILE A 372 9.97 1.57 -26.01
N GLU A 373 8.88 1.14 -26.64
CA GLU A 373 8.79 -0.14 -27.36
C GLU A 373 9.84 -0.23 -28.47
N ARG A 374 9.91 0.76 -29.35
CA ARG A 374 10.89 0.80 -30.45
C ARG A 374 12.33 0.81 -29.96
N ASN A 375 12.63 1.65 -28.96
CA ASN A 375 13.97 1.69 -28.38
C ASN A 375 14.34 0.34 -27.72
N GLY A 376 13.36 -0.35 -27.12
CA GLY A 376 13.55 -1.69 -26.58
C GLY A 376 13.80 -2.75 -27.65
N GLU A 377 13.12 -2.66 -28.80
CA GLU A 377 13.38 -3.54 -29.96
C GLU A 377 14.81 -3.35 -30.49
N ASP A 378 15.23 -2.10 -30.67
CA ASP A 378 16.60 -1.78 -31.10
C ASP A 378 17.65 -2.28 -30.08
N GLU A 379 17.36 -2.13 -28.79
CA GLU A 379 18.19 -2.64 -27.69
C GLU A 379 18.32 -4.17 -27.73
N LEU A 380 17.21 -4.89 -27.93
CA LEU A 380 17.17 -6.35 -27.97
C LEU A 380 17.85 -6.91 -29.23
N GLN A 381 17.68 -6.28 -30.39
CA GLN A 381 18.40 -6.66 -31.61
C GLN A 381 19.91 -6.49 -31.44
N CYS A 382 20.34 -5.38 -30.82
CA CYS A 382 21.73 -5.16 -30.48
C CYS A 382 22.24 -6.23 -29.49
N LEU A 383 21.43 -6.59 -28.50
CA LEU A 383 21.74 -7.65 -27.53
C LEU A 383 21.98 -9.00 -28.22
N ASP A 384 21.11 -9.40 -29.14
CA ASP A 384 21.25 -10.62 -29.92
C ASP A 384 22.55 -10.64 -30.75
N GLU A 385 22.88 -9.51 -31.40
CA GLU A 385 24.14 -9.37 -32.11
C GLU A 385 25.34 -9.54 -31.17
N MET A 386 25.32 -8.91 -30.00
CA MET A 386 26.40 -9.02 -29.02
C MET A 386 26.54 -10.44 -28.46
N ILE A 387 25.42 -11.10 -28.15
CA ILE A 387 25.38 -12.50 -27.69
C ILE A 387 25.94 -13.42 -28.78
N SER A 388 25.58 -13.21 -30.05
CA SER A 388 26.11 -14.00 -31.17
C SER A 388 27.63 -13.86 -31.31
N ARG A 389 28.17 -12.69 -30.94
CA ARG A 389 29.62 -12.39 -30.88
C ARG A 389 30.27 -12.82 -29.56
N LYS A 390 29.55 -13.50 -28.67
CA LYS A 390 30.00 -13.93 -27.33
C LYS A 390 30.50 -12.77 -26.45
N GLN A 391 29.92 -11.59 -26.61
CA GLN A 391 30.22 -10.42 -25.79
C GLN A 391 29.25 -10.33 -24.60
N GLN A 392 29.72 -9.76 -23.50
CA GLN A 392 28.85 -9.45 -22.36
C GLN A 392 28.02 -8.21 -22.69
N ALA A 393 26.71 -8.32 -22.51
CA ALA A 393 25.77 -7.25 -22.77
C ALA A 393 24.68 -7.23 -21.70
N THR A 394 24.16 -6.03 -21.42
CA THR A 394 23.07 -5.80 -20.46
C THR A 394 22.07 -4.88 -21.11
N ALA A 395 20.79 -5.26 -21.06
CA ALA A 395 19.68 -4.45 -21.54
C ALA A 395 18.88 -3.89 -20.35
N PHE A 396 18.36 -2.67 -20.49
CA PHE A 396 17.53 -2.01 -19.50
C PHE A 396 16.07 -2.48 -19.55
N LEU A 397 15.60 -2.93 -20.72
CA LEU A 397 14.34 -3.66 -20.89
C LEU A 397 13.12 -2.88 -20.37
N HIS A 398 13.10 -1.57 -20.59
CA HIS A 398 12.07 -0.68 -20.04
C HIS A 398 10.65 -1.07 -20.46
N TYR A 399 10.45 -1.44 -21.73
CA TYR A 399 9.13 -1.84 -22.23
C TYR A 399 8.67 -3.18 -21.64
N GLU A 400 9.56 -4.16 -21.58
CA GLU A 400 9.31 -5.44 -20.91
C GLU A 400 8.95 -5.24 -19.44
N HIS A 401 9.71 -4.41 -18.71
CA HIS A 401 9.41 -4.07 -17.33
C HIS A 401 8.03 -3.42 -17.17
N PHE A 402 7.64 -2.55 -18.09
CA PHE A 402 6.31 -1.95 -18.08
C PHE A 402 5.19 -2.98 -18.26
N LEU A 403 5.30 -3.87 -19.25
CA LEU A 403 4.33 -4.96 -19.47
C LEU A 403 4.25 -5.89 -18.25
N ARG A 404 5.41 -6.22 -17.67
CA ARG A 404 5.47 -7.07 -16.48
C ARG A 404 5.04 -6.39 -15.20
N CYS A 405 5.08 -5.05 -15.09
CA CYS A 405 4.41 -4.35 -14.00
C CYS A 405 2.91 -4.67 -14.00
N ILE A 406 2.29 -4.65 -15.17
CA ILE A 406 0.87 -5.00 -15.32
C ILE A 406 0.69 -6.49 -14.99
N ALA A 407 1.47 -7.38 -15.60
CA ALA A 407 1.36 -8.82 -15.34
C ALA A 407 1.49 -9.16 -13.83
N ASP A 408 2.57 -8.70 -13.19
CA ASP A 408 2.88 -8.98 -11.79
C ASP A 408 1.84 -8.36 -10.83
N LEU A 409 1.25 -7.21 -11.19
CA LEU A 409 0.15 -6.61 -10.44
C LEU A 409 -1.10 -7.50 -10.46
N PHE A 410 -1.53 -7.95 -11.64
CA PHE A 410 -2.75 -8.74 -11.79
C PHE A 410 -2.60 -10.19 -11.31
N MET A 411 -1.38 -10.75 -11.35
CA MET A 411 -1.08 -12.08 -10.80
C MET A 411 -1.34 -12.20 -9.29
N GLN A 412 -1.43 -11.08 -8.56
CA GLN A 412 -1.82 -11.09 -7.14
C GLN A 412 -3.22 -11.67 -6.92
N PHE A 413 -4.11 -11.62 -7.92
CA PHE A 413 -5.42 -12.27 -7.83
C PHE A 413 -5.31 -13.79 -7.61
N GLN A 414 -4.29 -14.41 -8.21
CA GLN A 414 -4.04 -15.86 -8.11
C GLN A 414 -3.34 -16.25 -6.81
N ASP A 415 -2.72 -15.30 -6.11
CA ASP A 415 -2.01 -15.55 -4.86
C ASP A 415 -3.01 -15.91 -3.73
N PRO A 416 -2.94 -17.10 -3.13
CA PRO A 416 -3.87 -17.50 -2.07
C PRO A 416 -3.68 -16.71 -0.77
N THR A 417 -2.50 -16.11 -0.57
CA THR A 417 -2.16 -15.32 0.63
C THR A 417 -2.63 -13.86 0.53
N CYS A 418 -3.06 -13.42 -0.66
CA CYS A 418 -3.49 -12.06 -0.90
C CYS A 418 -4.86 -11.78 -0.25
N PRO A 419 -5.02 -10.67 0.49
CA PRO A 419 -6.29 -10.26 1.09
C PRO A 419 -7.46 -10.13 0.09
N ILE A 420 -8.69 -10.37 0.56
CA ILE A 420 -9.89 -10.38 -0.29
C ILE A 420 -10.17 -9.01 -0.92
N ASP A 421 -9.99 -7.93 -0.16
CA ASP A 421 -10.12 -6.55 -0.61
C ASP A 421 -9.14 -6.22 -1.75
N VAL A 422 -7.89 -6.69 -1.66
CA VAL A 422 -6.90 -6.55 -2.73
C VAL A 422 -7.38 -7.29 -3.98
N LYS A 423 -7.82 -8.55 -3.84
CA LYS A 423 -8.36 -9.32 -4.97
C LYS A 423 -9.54 -8.63 -5.64
N GLN A 424 -10.43 -8.02 -4.86
CA GLN A 424 -11.56 -7.27 -5.41
C GLN A 424 -11.11 -6.05 -6.20
N VAL A 425 -10.13 -5.30 -5.70
CA VAL A 425 -9.57 -4.14 -6.44
C VAL A 425 -8.92 -4.58 -7.75
N ILE A 426 -8.14 -5.67 -7.74
CA ILE A 426 -7.52 -6.23 -8.94
C ILE A 426 -8.56 -6.70 -9.94
N LEU A 427 -9.60 -7.43 -9.49
CA LEU A 427 -10.68 -7.88 -10.35
C LEU A 427 -11.39 -6.69 -11.03
N ASN A 428 -11.76 -5.67 -10.25
CA ASN A 428 -12.41 -4.47 -10.77
C ASN A 428 -11.51 -3.72 -11.76
N ALA A 429 -10.22 -3.61 -11.47
CA ALA A 429 -9.24 -2.99 -12.36
C ALA A 429 -9.12 -3.73 -13.70
N SER A 430 -9.26 -5.06 -13.71
CA SER A 430 -9.08 -5.87 -14.92
C SER A 430 -10.14 -5.56 -15.98
N ILE A 431 -11.38 -5.26 -15.56
CA ILE A 431 -12.50 -4.95 -16.45
C ILE A 431 -12.19 -3.75 -17.36
N ALA A 432 -11.35 -2.81 -16.91
CA ALA A 432 -10.97 -1.66 -17.70
C ALA A 432 -10.26 -2.04 -19.01
N TYR A 433 -9.58 -3.19 -19.07
CA TYR A 433 -8.86 -3.67 -20.27
C TYR A 433 -9.76 -4.24 -21.37
N SER A 434 -11.06 -4.39 -21.12
CA SER A 434 -12.06 -4.75 -22.15
C SER A 434 -13.12 -3.67 -22.36
N SER A 435 -13.14 -2.63 -21.53
CA SER A 435 -14.17 -1.57 -21.54
C SER A 435 -13.64 -0.17 -21.83
N SER A 436 -12.36 0.12 -21.55
CA SER A 436 -11.75 1.42 -21.82
C SER A 436 -11.11 1.44 -23.20
N LEU A 437 -11.54 2.35 -24.08
CA LEU A 437 -11.06 2.45 -25.45
C LEU A 437 -9.53 2.49 -25.57
N GLU A 438 -8.85 3.29 -24.76
CA GLU A 438 -7.39 3.43 -24.85
C GLU A 438 -6.64 2.19 -24.32
N LEU A 439 -7.20 1.51 -23.31
CA LEU A 439 -6.63 0.23 -22.85
C LEU A 439 -6.88 -0.88 -23.88
N CYS A 440 -8.05 -0.92 -24.50
CA CYS A 440 -8.35 -1.85 -25.59
C CYS A 440 -7.39 -1.62 -26.77
N ARG A 441 -7.19 -0.36 -27.19
CA ARG A 441 -6.23 0.01 -28.25
C ARG A 441 -4.80 -0.40 -27.89
N PHE A 442 -4.40 -0.23 -26.64
CA PHE A 442 -3.10 -0.68 -26.17
C PHE A 442 -2.95 -2.20 -26.28
N VAL A 443 -3.95 -2.96 -25.83
CA VAL A 443 -3.98 -4.42 -25.93
C VAL A 443 -3.93 -4.89 -27.40
N GLU A 444 -4.72 -4.27 -28.28
CA GLU A 444 -4.75 -4.58 -29.71
C GLU A 444 -3.41 -4.26 -30.40
N ARG A 445 -2.80 -3.12 -30.06
CA ARG A 445 -1.54 -2.68 -30.67
C ARG A 445 -0.34 -3.52 -30.23
N ALA A 446 -0.28 -3.91 -28.96
CA ALA A 446 0.85 -4.69 -28.45
C ALA A 446 0.94 -6.12 -29.06
N ARG A 447 -0.03 -6.49 -29.91
CA ARG A 447 -0.07 -7.73 -30.71
C ARG A 447 0.91 -7.75 -31.91
N LEU A 448 1.69 -6.70 -32.15
CA LEU A 448 2.62 -6.62 -33.27
C LEU A 448 3.74 -7.68 -33.16
N ASP A 449 4.35 -7.98 -34.31
CA ASP A 449 5.49 -8.90 -34.40
C ASP A 449 6.74 -8.22 -33.83
N LEU A 450 6.99 -8.45 -32.54
CA LEU A 450 8.06 -7.87 -31.75
C LEU A 450 9.14 -8.92 -31.44
N HIS A 451 10.26 -8.50 -30.87
CA HIS A 451 11.25 -9.40 -30.32
C HIS A 451 10.61 -10.35 -29.28
N MET A 452 11.08 -11.61 -29.25
CA MET A 452 10.46 -12.69 -28.45
C MET A 452 10.30 -12.32 -26.96
N VAL A 453 11.24 -11.55 -26.42
CA VAL A 453 11.19 -11.04 -25.04
C VAL A 453 9.94 -10.18 -24.78
N HIS A 454 9.62 -9.25 -25.69
CA HIS A 454 8.42 -8.43 -25.60
C HIS A 454 7.15 -9.25 -25.85
N CYS A 455 7.18 -10.18 -26.80
CA CYS A 455 6.04 -11.07 -27.06
C CYS A 455 5.67 -11.91 -25.83
N ILE A 456 6.65 -12.49 -25.15
CA ILE A 456 6.41 -13.26 -23.92
C ILE A 456 5.83 -12.35 -22.83
N ALA A 457 6.42 -11.17 -22.59
CA ALA A 457 5.92 -10.24 -21.59
C ALA A 457 4.49 -9.74 -21.90
N TYR A 458 4.14 -9.57 -23.18
CA TYR A 458 2.78 -9.26 -23.61
C TYR A 458 1.80 -10.41 -23.34
N LEU A 459 2.17 -11.66 -23.67
CA LEU A 459 1.32 -12.83 -23.40
C LEU A 459 1.14 -13.07 -21.88
N ASP A 460 2.17 -12.84 -21.08
CA ASP A 460 2.09 -12.89 -19.62
C ASP A 460 1.10 -11.83 -19.10
N MET A 461 1.19 -10.60 -19.62
CA MET A 461 0.26 -9.52 -19.29
C MET A 461 -1.18 -9.89 -19.64
N LEU A 462 -1.44 -10.39 -20.85
CA LEU A 462 -2.78 -10.81 -21.28
C LEU A 462 -3.35 -11.91 -20.38
N THR A 463 -2.52 -12.90 -20.04
CA THR A 463 -2.92 -13.98 -19.14
C THR A 463 -3.29 -13.46 -17.76
N ALA A 464 -2.52 -12.51 -17.24
CA ALA A 464 -2.76 -11.92 -15.93
C ALA A 464 -4.05 -11.09 -15.87
N ILE A 465 -4.33 -10.27 -16.90
CA ILE A 465 -5.55 -9.44 -16.94
C ILE A 465 -6.82 -10.24 -17.26
N CYS A 466 -6.70 -11.47 -17.75
CA CYS A 466 -7.82 -12.34 -18.12
C CYS A 466 -8.54 -12.93 -16.89
N LEU A 467 -9.19 -12.09 -16.10
CA LEU A 467 -9.86 -12.48 -14.84
C LEU A 467 -11.38 -12.61 -14.96
N THR A 468 -11.97 -12.09 -16.03
CA THR A 468 -13.42 -12.06 -16.26
C THR A 468 -13.76 -12.68 -17.61
N GLN A 469 -15.02 -13.11 -17.76
CA GLN A 469 -15.53 -13.61 -19.04
C GLN A 469 -15.44 -12.54 -20.15
N GLU A 470 -15.67 -11.28 -19.80
CA GLU A 470 -15.58 -10.14 -20.73
C GLU A 470 -14.14 -9.97 -21.25
N ASN A 471 -13.15 -10.02 -20.36
CA ASN A 471 -11.74 -9.95 -20.74
C ASN A 471 -11.33 -11.15 -21.58
N ALA A 472 -11.77 -12.35 -21.23
CA ALA A 472 -11.50 -13.56 -22.00
C ALA A 472 -12.08 -13.46 -23.42
N ALA A 473 -13.33 -12.99 -23.56
CA ALA A 473 -13.98 -12.80 -24.85
C ALA A 473 -13.27 -11.72 -25.68
N PHE A 474 -12.90 -10.61 -25.07
CA PHE A 474 -12.16 -9.53 -25.72
C PHE A 474 -10.79 -10.02 -26.21
N ILE A 475 -9.98 -10.64 -25.35
CA ILE A 475 -8.65 -11.16 -25.73
C ILE A 475 -8.77 -12.23 -26.82
N PHE A 476 -9.77 -13.11 -26.73
CA PHE A 476 -10.02 -14.09 -27.78
C PHE A 476 -10.31 -13.41 -29.12
N HIS A 477 -11.13 -12.35 -29.13
CA HIS A 477 -11.42 -11.57 -30.32
C HIS A 477 -10.15 -10.89 -30.87
N VAL A 478 -9.34 -10.27 -30.00
CA VAL A 478 -8.06 -9.64 -30.38
C VAL A 478 -7.16 -10.60 -31.17
N PHE A 479 -7.17 -11.90 -30.88
CA PHE A 479 -6.35 -12.89 -31.61
C PHE A 479 -7.06 -13.54 -32.81
N ASN A 480 -8.37 -13.35 -32.93
CA ASN A 480 -9.21 -13.91 -33.99
C ASN A 480 -9.43 -12.95 -35.16
N VAL A 481 -9.01 -11.69 -35.06
CA VAL A 481 -9.07 -10.76 -36.20
C VAL A 481 -7.97 -11.10 -37.20
N ASP A 482 -8.38 -11.59 -38.37
CA ASP A 482 -7.59 -11.75 -39.59
C ASP A 482 -7.09 -10.37 -40.07
N MET A 483 -6.03 -9.87 -39.44
CA MET A 483 -5.29 -8.76 -40.01
C MET A 483 -4.32 -9.34 -41.03
N VAL A 484 -4.48 -8.87 -42.26
CA VAL A 484 -3.55 -9.12 -43.35
C VAL A 484 -2.14 -8.69 -42.90
N ASP A 485 -1.30 -9.70 -42.60
CA ASP A 485 0.16 -9.69 -42.55
C ASP A 485 0.98 -9.18 -41.34
N THR A 486 0.46 -8.60 -40.25
CA THR A 486 1.37 -7.94 -39.26
C THR A 486 1.12 -8.13 -37.75
N GLY A 487 0.56 -9.25 -37.26
CA GLY A 487 0.50 -9.48 -35.80
C GLY A 487 0.27 -10.92 -35.35
N PHE A 488 0.35 -11.15 -34.03
CA PHE A 488 0.02 -12.41 -33.37
C PHE A 488 -1.45 -12.79 -33.56
N SER A 489 -1.68 -14.02 -34.04
CA SER A 489 -3.01 -14.64 -34.15
C SER A 489 -3.01 -16.00 -33.48
N TRP A 490 -4.18 -16.58 -33.24
CA TRP A 490 -4.28 -17.96 -32.74
C TRP A 490 -3.54 -18.95 -33.66
N ASP A 491 -3.55 -18.73 -34.97
CA ASP A 491 -2.81 -19.55 -35.92
C ASP A 491 -1.30 -19.46 -35.72
N ARG A 492 -0.76 -18.25 -35.52
CA ARG A 492 0.68 -18.06 -35.24
C ARG A 492 1.09 -18.73 -33.94
N VAL A 493 0.29 -18.63 -32.88
CA VAL A 493 0.55 -19.33 -31.61
C VAL A 493 0.58 -20.85 -31.81
N MET A 494 -0.41 -21.39 -32.52
CA MET A 494 -0.48 -22.83 -32.82
C MET A 494 0.65 -23.30 -33.74
N MET A 495 1.09 -22.46 -34.68
CA MET A 495 2.26 -22.72 -35.51
C MET A 495 3.54 -22.78 -34.67
N ALA A 496 3.78 -21.78 -33.81
CA ALA A 496 4.95 -21.74 -32.93
C ALA A 496 5.04 -22.99 -32.03
N LEU A 497 3.91 -23.42 -31.46
CA LEU A 497 3.84 -24.66 -30.67
C LEU A 497 4.19 -25.91 -31.50
N ARG A 498 3.67 -26.00 -32.73
CA ARG A 498 3.99 -27.11 -33.64
C ARG A 498 5.47 -27.13 -34.01
N ASP A 499 6.05 -25.98 -34.28
CA ASP A 499 7.45 -25.87 -34.69
C ASP A 499 8.40 -26.14 -33.52
N TYR A 500 8.07 -25.67 -32.31
CA TYR A 500 8.77 -26.03 -31.10
C TYR A 500 8.70 -27.55 -30.83
N ALA A 501 7.53 -28.17 -30.98
CA ALA A 501 7.38 -29.61 -30.83
C ALA A 501 8.21 -30.42 -31.85
N LYS A 502 8.30 -29.95 -33.10
CA LYS A 502 9.17 -30.56 -34.12
C LYS A 502 10.65 -30.43 -33.73
N PHE A 503 11.08 -29.23 -33.36
CA PHE A 503 12.46 -28.96 -32.93
C PHE A 503 12.86 -29.81 -31.73
N TYR A 504 11.99 -29.89 -30.72
CA TYR A 504 12.20 -30.73 -29.54
C TYR A 504 12.34 -32.20 -29.92
N ARG A 505 11.45 -32.73 -30.76
CA ARG A 505 11.54 -34.13 -31.24
C ARG A 505 12.85 -34.40 -31.96
N MET A 506 13.24 -33.51 -32.88
CA MET A 506 14.50 -33.65 -33.63
C MET A 506 15.74 -33.66 -32.71
N ASN A 507 15.75 -32.81 -31.68
CA ASN A 507 16.88 -32.70 -30.76
C ASN A 507 16.94 -33.81 -29.69
N VAL A 508 15.79 -34.35 -29.28
CA VAL A 508 15.76 -35.53 -28.40
C VAL A 508 16.22 -36.76 -29.18
N THR A 509 15.77 -36.95 -30.41
CA THR A 509 16.24 -38.07 -31.24
C THR A 509 17.73 -37.98 -31.57
N SER A 510 18.30 -36.79 -31.71
CA SER A 510 19.74 -36.63 -31.92
C SER A 510 20.55 -36.85 -30.63
N ALA A 511 20.06 -36.42 -29.46
CA ALA A 511 20.70 -36.70 -28.17
C ALA A 511 20.69 -38.21 -27.81
N GLU A 512 19.62 -38.94 -28.13
CA GLU A 512 19.54 -40.40 -27.97
C GLU A 512 20.45 -41.14 -28.95
N SER A 513 20.68 -40.62 -30.15
CA SER A 513 21.63 -41.20 -31.10
C SER A 513 23.08 -41.01 -30.67
N ILE A 514 23.41 -39.89 -30.00
CA ILE A 514 24.78 -39.60 -29.51
C ILE A 514 25.11 -40.44 -28.28
N SER A 515 24.14 -40.73 -27.40
CA SER A 515 24.34 -41.61 -26.24
C SER A 515 24.48 -43.08 -26.62
N GLN A 516 23.96 -43.50 -27.77
CA GLN A 516 24.18 -44.84 -28.33
C GLN A 516 25.52 -44.99 -29.06
N THR A 517 26.14 -43.90 -29.54
CA THR A 517 27.46 -43.93 -30.22
C THR A 517 28.65 -43.63 -29.29
N GLY A 518 28.41 -43.40 -28.00
CA GLY A 518 29.45 -43.15 -26.98
C GLY A 518 29.83 -44.37 -26.12
N LEU A 519 29.32 -45.54 -26.47
CA LEU A 519 29.71 -46.84 -25.94
C LEU A 519 30.22 -47.68 -27.12
N ASP A 520 31.41 -47.35 -27.61
CA ASP A 520 32.31 -48.26 -28.33
C ASP A 520 33.77 -47.85 -28.07
#